data_AF-A0A964R263-F1
#
_entry.id   AF-A0A964R263-F1
#
_cell.length_a   1.000
_cell.length_b   1.000
_cell.length_c   1.000
_cell.angle_alpha   90.00
_cell.angle_beta   90.00
_cell.angle_gamma   90.00
#
_symmetry.space_group_name_H-M   'P 1'
#
loop_
_entity.id
_entity.type
_entity.pdbx_description
1 polymer ?
#
loop_
_entity_poly.entity_id
_entity_poly.type
_entity_poly.pdbx_seq_one_letter_code
_entity_poly.pdbx_strand_id
1 'polypeptide(L)' 'MKKFFARNIEGRGRWIRAIGGGLFVLVGVLAGGRNVWAAVALILAGGFLLFEAVRGWCVLRACGFKTKL' A
#
# COMPACT_ATOMS: atom_id res chain seq x y z
N MET A 1 19.62 18.26 -2.69
CA MET A 1 18.38 17.82 -1.99
C MET A 1 18.11 16.36 -2.34
N LYS A 2 18.29 15.42 -1.41
CA LYS A 2 17.93 14.01 -1.65
C LYS A 2 16.40 13.95 -1.75
N LYS A 3 15.87 13.65 -2.94
CA LYS A 3 14.43 13.59 -3.20
C LYS A 3 13.84 12.50 -2.31
N PHE A 4 13.18 12.87 -1.22
CA PHE A 4 12.51 11.92 -0.33
C PHE A 4 11.49 11.05 -1.09
N PHE A 5 10.88 11.63 -2.14
CA PHE A 5 10.00 10.96 -3.10
C PHE A 5 10.71 10.38 -4.33
N ALA A 6 12.03 10.15 -4.28
CA ALA A 6 12.70 9.42 -5.35
C ALA A 6 12.11 8.02 -5.47
N ARG A 7 11.90 7.56 -6.70
CA ARG A 7 11.39 6.23 -7.00
C ARG A 7 12.34 5.19 -6.39
N ASN A 8 11.87 4.51 -5.35
CA ASN A 8 12.66 3.60 -4.52
C ASN A 8 12.19 2.13 -4.66
N ILE A 9 11.21 1.87 -5.52
CA ILE A 9 10.64 0.54 -5.74
C ILE A 9 10.95 0.01 -7.15
N GLU A 10 11.44 -1.23 -7.20
CA GLU A 10 11.55 -2.03 -8.42
C GLU A 10 10.18 -2.53 -8.88
N GLY A 11 10.02 -2.83 -10.17
CA GLY A 11 8.72 -3.18 -10.77
C GLY A 11 7.96 -4.29 -10.02
N ARG A 12 8.67 -5.30 -9.49
CA ARG A 12 8.09 -6.38 -8.67
C ARG A 12 7.48 -5.88 -7.36
N GLY A 13 8.20 -5.03 -6.63
CA GLY A 13 7.74 -4.45 -5.37
C GLY A 13 6.52 -3.54 -5.53
N ARG A 14 6.33 -2.95 -6.73
CA ARG A 14 5.13 -2.18 -7.11
C ARG A 14 3.92 -3.11 -7.30
N TRP A 15 4.09 -4.20 -8.04
CA TRP A 15 2.98 -5.13 -8.33
C TRP A 15 2.46 -5.80 -7.06
N ILE A 16 3.33 -6.26 -6.16
CA ILE A 16 2.90 -6.90 -4.92
C ILE A 16 2.09 -5.93 -4.04
N ARG A 17 2.48 -4.65 -3.99
CA ARG A 17 1.73 -3.62 -3.26
C ARG A 17 0.43 -3.23 -3.94
N ALA A 18 0.40 -3.18 -5.27
CA ALA A 18 -0.82 -2.92 -6.02
C ALA A 18 -1.85 -4.06 -5.80
N ILE A 19 -1.39 -5.31 -5.87
CA ILE A 19 -2.23 -6.48 -5.62
C ILE A 19 -2.68 -6.53 -4.16
N GLY A 20 -1.75 -6.39 -3.21
CA GLY A 20 -2.07 -6.42 -1.78
C GLY A 20 -2.99 -5.28 -1.34
N GLY A 21 -2.73 -4.07 -1.82
CA GLY A 21 -3.59 -2.91 -1.57
C GLY A 21 -4.98 -3.08 -2.19
N GLY A 22 -5.07 -3.59 -3.42
CA GLY A 22 -6.34 -3.93 -4.06
C GLY A 22 -7.13 -4.98 -3.29
N LEU A 23 -6.45 -6.03 -2.79
CA LEU A 23 -7.07 -7.06 -1.95
C LEU A 23 -7.62 -6.47 -0.65
N PHE A 24 -6.85 -5.60 0.02
CA PHE A 24 -7.28 -4.94 1.25
C PHE A 24 -8.53 -4.07 1.05
N VAL A 25 -8.57 -3.29 -0.06
CA VAL A 25 -9.76 -2.50 -0.40
C VAL A 25 -10.96 -3.42 -0.66
N LEU A 26 -10.77 -4.49 -1.42
CA LEU A 26 -11.85 -5.41 -1.78
C LEU A 26 -12.43 -6.12 -0.54
N VAL A 27 -11.56 -6.60 0.35
CA VAL A 27 -11.96 -7.18 1.65
C VAL A 27 -12.65 -6.14 2.52
N GLY A 28 -12.16 -4.90 2.57
CA GLY A 28 -12.77 -3.81 3.30
C GLY A 28 -14.19 -3.48 2.83
N VAL A 29 -14.42 -3.42 1.51
CA VAL A 29 -15.75 -3.22 0.92
C VAL A 29 -16.70 -4.35 1.30
N LEU A 30 -16.26 -5.61 1.22
CA LEU A 30 -17.06 -6.77 1.62
C LEU A 30 -17.35 -6.80 3.12
N ALA A 31 -16.41 -6.36 3.95
CA ALA A 31 -16.55 -6.30 5.41
C ALA A 31 -17.47 -5.16 5.89
N GLY A 32 -17.77 -4.17 5.03
CA GLY A 32 -18.61 -3.01 5.35
C GLY A 32 -19.99 -3.36 5.88
N GLY A 33 -20.55 -4.50 5.48
CA GLY A 33 -21.84 -4.98 5.97
C GLY A 33 -21.85 -5.53 7.39
N ARG A 34 -20.68 -5.85 7.97
CA ARG A 34 -20.57 -6.42 9.33
C ARG A 34 -19.97 -5.44 10.33
N ASN A 35 -18.92 -4.72 9.93
CA ASN A 35 -18.23 -3.80 10.82
C ASN A 35 -17.64 -2.64 10.03
N VAL A 36 -18.35 -1.51 10.05
CA VAL A 36 -18.00 -0.30 9.30
C VAL A 36 -16.61 0.20 9.68
N TRP A 37 -16.22 0.13 10.95
CA TRP A 37 -14.90 0.60 11.40
C TRP A 37 -13.77 -0.26 10.84
N ALA A 38 -13.92 -1.59 10.86
CA ALA A 38 -12.95 -2.49 10.25
C ALA A 38 -12.86 -2.29 8.73
N ALA A 39 -14.00 -2.10 8.07
CA ALA A 39 -14.06 -1.81 6.64
C ALA A 39 -13.33 -0.52 6.27
N VAL A 40 -13.59 0.57 7.00
CA VAL A 40 -12.91 1.86 6.78
C VAL A 40 -11.40 1.72 6.99
N ALA A 41 -10.96 1.05 8.05
CA ALA A 41 -9.53 0.82 8.30
C ALA A 41 -8.86 0.03 7.17
N LEU A 42 -9.51 -1.03 6.68
CA LEU A 42 -9.00 -1.85 5.58
C LEU A 42 -8.94 -1.08 4.25
N ILE A 43 -9.97 -0.29 3.95
CA ILE A 43 -10.01 0.53 2.73
C ILE A 43 -8.92 1.60 2.78
N LEU A 44 -8.74 2.27 3.92
CA LEU A 44 -7.68 3.28 4.08
C LEU A 44 -6.28 2.65 3.97
N ALA A 45 -6.05 1.50 4.61
CA ALA A 45 -4.78 0.79 4.51
C ALA A 45 -4.49 0.32 3.07
N GLY A 46 -5.48 -0.26 2.40
CA GLY A 46 -5.36 -0.70 1.02
C GLY A 46 -5.18 0.45 0.03
N GLY A 47 -5.90 1.55 0.23
CA GLY A 47 -5.76 2.79 -0.55
C GLY A 47 -4.37 3.41 -0.38
N PHE A 48 -3.83 3.39 0.84
CA PHE A 48 -2.47 3.84 1.10
C PHE A 48 -1.42 2.99 0.37
N LEU A 49 -1.55 1.66 0.42
CA LEU A 49 -0.69 0.73 -0.33
C LEU A 49 -0.75 0.96 -1.85
N LEU A 50 -1.93 1.25 -2.39
CA LEU A 50 -2.13 1.59 -3.80
C LEU A 50 -1.49 2.93 -4.15
N PHE A 51 -1.65 3.95 -3.30
CA PHE A 51 -1.02 5.25 -3.48
C PHE A 51 0.51 5.13 -3.51
N GLU A 52 1.09 4.36 -2.59
CA GLU A 52 2.52 4.04 -2.58
C GLU A 52 2.97 3.33 -3.87
N ALA A 53 2.17 2.36 -4.35
CA ALA A 53 2.45 1.64 -5.58
C ALA A 53 2.47 2.56 -6.82
N VAL A 54 1.47 3.44 -6.95
CA VAL A 54 1.34 4.42 -8.06
C VAL A 54 2.53 5.40 -8.05
N ARG A 55 2.87 5.94 -6.87
CA ARG A 55 4.00 6.85 -6.72
C ARG A 55 5.36 6.15 -6.94
N GLY A 56 5.40 4.81 -6.95
CA GLY A 56 6.64 4.05 -7.09
C GLY A 56 7.57 4.25 -5.91
N TRP A 57 6.99 4.54 -4.74
CA TRP A 57 7.69 4.93 -3.52
C TRP A 57 7.07 4.19 -2.35
N CYS A 58 7.88 3.66 -1.44
CA CYS A 58 7.38 3.00 -0.24
C CYS A 58 8.07 3.55 1.01
N VAL A 59 7.23 3.95 1.97
CA VAL A 59 7.59 4.40 3.31
C VAL A 59 8.46 3.39 4.03
N LEU A 60 8.15 2.10 3.99
CA LEU A 60 8.94 1.09 4.71
C LEU A 60 10.41 1.11 4.28
N ARG A 61 10.67 1.16 2.97
CA ARG A 61 12.03 1.23 2.43
C ARG A 61 12.66 2.60 2.70
N ALA A 62 11.86 3.68 2.74
CA ALA A 62 12.33 5.02 3.14
C ALA A 62 12.70 5.11 4.63
N CYS A 63 12.01 4.37 5.50
CA CYS A 63 12.34 4.19 6.91
C CYS A 63 13.49 3.19 7.15
N GLY A 64 14.13 2.69 6.09
CA GLY A 64 15.29 1.80 6.20
C GLY A 64 14.96 0.32 6.36
N PHE A 65 13.69 -0.09 6.27
CA PHE A 65 13.35 -1.51 6.22
C PHE A 65 13.85 -2.14 4.91
N LYS A 66 14.84 -3.04 5.02
CA LYS A 66 15.27 -3.90 3.92
C LYS A 66 14.21 -4.97 3.67
N THR A 67 13.15 -4.61 2.95
CA THR A 67 12.22 -5.60 2.41
C THR A 67 12.93 -6.36 1.28
N LYS A 68 13.23 -7.65 1.47
CA LYS A 68 13.75 -8.56 0.44
C LYS A 68 12.66 -8.95 -0.57
N LEU A 69 12.06 -7.95 -1.21
CA LEU A 69 10.99 -8.13 -2.19
C LEU A 69 11.45 -7.64 -3.55
#